data_AF-A0A356KVE9-F1
#
_entry.id   AF-A0A356KVE9-F1
#
_cell.length_a   1.000
_cell.length_b   1.000
_cell.length_c   1.000
_cell.angle_alpha   90.00
_cell.angle_beta   90.00
_cell.angle_gamma   90.00
#
_symmetry.space_group_name_H-M   'P 1'
#
loop_
_entity.id
_entity.type
_entity.pdbx_description
1 polymer ?
#
loop_
_entity_poly.entity_id
_entity_poly.type
_entity_poly.pdbx_seq_one_letter_code
_entity_poly.pdbx_strand_id
1 'polypeptide(L)'
;MSVLPDGERVRSLREERGWTQDGLAGRAVIDVQTLRRIERGGRVRRRSLLRVAQALGLELEALQRSEAPPPSAAPGAGRLRQALAAECAETNLLGGIFLNEDLPLRRFAVERSLEVSMGLETLDPRELLRDSRDARPGRWVVVGDAGAGKTTLLRSLALRLAAEPSAPCPVYLRLLELPPDDPRPEVLLSVVPSEERELVARLAEEGRVVFLLDGLDEVPATERAKLRSLLKVTAARWPSPLLVTSRPFGLRRPGGFELARLLPLDDGQIGEFLERWFSQRGQGPSGAELTPELLESARTPLLLVIVALLIERGAHDPYSERPHTRAQLYAQGLDVLLAGLHRPEGAPKIESDVECALDALAKAAYQLTSAQTLSIGARQLAARLRADEELWKRLSQVERWAAGPEAFLDEIAELSGVLAPHDGRGTQVRFWHRSFQELLTARELARRPHAELLAEAETLSRDGARAHWVEPYALLAGEL
;
A
#
# COMPACT_ATOMS: atom_id res chain seq x y z
N MET A 1 21.85 -3.51 -19.20
CA MET A 1 21.52 -2.23 -18.53
C MET A 1 21.80 -1.06 -19.47
N SER A 2 20.80 -0.22 -19.74
CA SER A 2 20.95 1.06 -20.43
C SER A 2 21.37 2.17 -19.46
N VAL A 3 22.07 3.19 -19.95
CA VAL A 3 22.56 4.34 -19.17
C VAL A 3 22.26 5.65 -19.90
N LEU A 4 22.18 6.74 -19.14
CA LEU A 4 22.01 8.11 -19.65
C LEU A 4 23.39 8.82 -19.70
N PRO A 5 23.88 9.17 -20.90
CA PRO A 5 25.14 9.88 -21.04
C PRO A 5 24.98 11.38 -20.79
N ASP A 6 26.05 12.02 -20.32
CA ASP A 6 26.19 13.47 -20.38
C ASP A 6 26.60 13.88 -21.81
N GLY A 7 25.59 14.07 -22.66
CA GLY A 7 25.78 14.34 -24.07
C GLY A 7 26.52 15.65 -24.38
N GLU A 8 26.36 16.67 -23.53
CA GLU A 8 27.10 17.93 -23.66
C GLU A 8 28.56 17.74 -23.32
N ARG A 9 28.86 17.01 -22.22
CA ARG A 9 30.24 16.73 -21.83
C ARG A 9 31.00 15.93 -22.89
N VAL A 10 30.36 14.91 -23.47
CA VAL A 10 30.93 14.11 -24.58
C VAL A 10 31.22 15.00 -25.80
N ARG A 11 30.29 15.90 -26.15
CA ARG A 11 30.44 16.83 -27.27
C ARG A 11 31.62 17.78 -27.05
N SER A 12 31.69 18.43 -25.89
CA SER A 12 32.77 19.38 -25.57
C SER A 12 34.15 18.70 -25.60
N LEU A 13 34.29 17.53 -25.00
CA LEU A 13 35.55 16.78 -24.96
C LEU A 13 36.02 16.30 -26.35
N ARG A 14 35.07 16.00 -27.24
CA ARG A 14 35.33 15.67 -28.63
C ARG A 14 35.85 16.89 -29.39
N GLU A 15 35.19 18.04 -29.20
CA GLU A 15 35.52 19.29 -29.87
C GLU A 15 36.85 19.88 -29.39
N GLU A 16 37.14 19.81 -28.09
CA GLU A 16 38.45 20.16 -27.50
C GLU A 16 39.61 19.35 -28.10
N ARG A 17 39.36 18.10 -28.50
CA ARG A 17 40.34 17.22 -29.17
C ARG A 17 40.35 17.37 -30.69
N GLY A 18 39.52 18.25 -31.27
CA GLY A 18 39.41 18.47 -32.71
C GLY A 18 38.85 17.27 -33.48
N TRP A 19 38.07 16.39 -32.83
CA TRP A 19 37.54 15.17 -33.46
C TRP A 19 36.15 15.41 -34.07
N THR A 20 35.92 14.85 -35.25
CA THR A 20 34.57 14.76 -35.84
C THR A 20 33.75 13.68 -35.14
N GLN A 21 32.42 13.69 -35.30
CA GLN A 21 31.55 12.62 -34.78
C GLN A 21 31.98 11.26 -35.32
N ASP A 22 32.21 11.14 -36.64
CA ASP A 22 32.75 9.91 -37.25
C ASP A 22 34.12 9.53 -36.67
N GLY A 23 34.96 10.52 -36.37
CA GLY A 23 36.28 10.32 -35.76
C GLY A 23 36.23 9.74 -34.34
N LEU A 24 35.32 10.20 -33.48
CA LEU A 24 35.13 9.61 -32.14
C LEU A 24 34.40 8.27 -32.21
N ALA A 25 33.41 8.13 -33.08
CA ALA A 25 32.69 6.87 -33.28
C ALA A 25 33.62 5.74 -33.74
N GLY A 26 34.53 6.03 -34.69
CA GLY A 26 35.56 5.11 -35.15
C GLY A 26 36.53 4.68 -34.04
N ARG A 27 37.02 5.63 -33.23
CA ARG A 27 37.91 5.36 -32.09
C ARG A 27 37.24 4.53 -30.99
N ALA A 28 35.95 4.77 -30.76
CA ALA A 28 35.15 4.02 -29.78
C ALA A 28 34.57 2.71 -30.35
N VAL A 29 34.80 2.37 -31.62
CA VAL A 29 34.24 1.18 -32.27
C VAL A 29 32.72 1.08 -32.04
N ILE A 30 32.03 2.19 -32.33
CA ILE A 30 30.57 2.30 -32.29
C ILE A 30 30.07 2.96 -33.58
N ASP A 31 28.80 2.72 -33.89
CA ASP A 31 28.14 3.39 -35.01
C ASP A 31 27.95 4.90 -34.74
N VAL A 32 28.06 5.72 -35.80
CA VAL A 32 27.98 7.18 -35.67
C VAL A 32 26.59 7.66 -35.22
N GLN A 33 25.51 6.92 -35.53
CA GLN A 33 24.18 7.23 -35.01
C GLN A 33 24.09 6.96 -33.51
N THR A 34 24.84 5.96 -33.03
CA THR A 34 24.98 5.71 -31.59
C THR A 34 25.70 6.88 -30.92
N LEU A 35 26.77 7.41 -31.51
CA LEU A 35 27.44 8.61 -30.97
C LEU A 35 26.54 9.85 -31.01
N ARG A 36 25.81 10.08 -32.11
CA ARG A 36 24.82 11.17 -32.19
C ARG A 36 23.71 11.05 -31.16
N ARG A 37 23.34 9.83 -30.77
CA ARG A 37 22.37 9.56 -29.69
C ARG A 37 23.00 9.88 -28.34
N ILE A 38 24.27 9.53 -28.13
CA ILE A 38 25.04 9.87 -26.92
C ILE A 38 25.15 11.38 -26.75
N GLU A 39 25.57 12.12 -27.78
CA GLU A 39 25.72 13.58 -27.73
C GLU A 39 24.39 14.35 -27.62
N ARG A 40 23.26 13.67 -27.84
CA ARG A 40 21.90 14.19 -27.58
C ARG A 40 21.37 13.81 -26.20
N GLY A 41 22.14 13.09 -25.38
CA GLY A 41 21.73 12.63 -24.05
C GLY A 41 20.73 11.47 -24.08
N GLY A 42 20.58 10.77 -25.20
CA GLY A 42 19.65 9.65 -25.32
C GLY A 42 20.16 8.38 -24.63
N ARG A 43 19.25 7.55 -24.11
CA ARG A 43 19.59 6.25 -23.48
C ARG A 43 20.38 5.38 -24.45
N VAL A 44 21.50 4.82 -23.97
CA VAL A 44 22.35 3.88 -24.71
C VAL A 44 22.73 2.69 -23.85
N ARG A 45 23.21 1.60 -24.47
CA ARG A 45 23.75 0.46 -23.72
C ARG A 45 24.99 0.90 -22.94
N ARG A 46 25.13 0.48 -21.67
CA ARG A 46 26.31 0.80 -20.83
C ARG A 46 27.64 0.53 -21.54
N ARG A 47 27.71 -0.58 -22.27
CA ARG A 47 28.89 -0.98 -23.07
C ARG A 47 29.25 0.03 -24.16
N SER A 48 28.26 0.69 -24.77
CA SER A 48 28.49 1.71 -25.80
C SER A 48 29.07 2.99 -25.21
N LEU A 49 28.58 3.41 -24.03
CA LEU A 49 29.12 4.58 -23.33
C LEU A 49 30.53 4.33 -22.77
N LEU A 50 30.77 3.11 -22.24
CA LEU A 50 32.10 2.70 -21.76
C LEU A 50 33.16 2.78 -22.85
N ARG A 51 32.82 2.38 -24.08
CA ARG A 51 33.75 2.50 -25.21
C ARG A 51 34.06 3.94 -25.58
N VAL A 52 33.09 4.84 -25.47
CA VAL A 52 33.30 6.28 -25.68
C VAL A 52 34.17 6.87 -24.56
N ALA A 53 33.97 6.44 -23.31
CA ALA A 53 34.82 6.81 -22.17
C ALA A 53 36.27 6.38 -22.37
N GLN A 54 36.49 5.12 -22.75
CA GLN A 54 37.81 4.59 -23.08
C GLN A 54 38.48 5.35 -24.23
N ALA A 55 37.73 5.67 -25.30
CA ALA A 55 38.26 6.43 -26.43
C ALA A 55 38.64 7.88 -26.07
N LEU A 56 38.00 8.45 -25.04
CA LEU A 56 38.30 9.78 -24.51
C LEU A 56 39.34 9.77 -23.39
N GLY A 57 39.78 8.59 -22.93
CA GLY A 57 40.71 8.42 -21.82
C GLY A 57 40.10 8.76 -20.47
N LEU A 58 38.82 8.48 -20.29
CA LEU A 58 38.05 8.79 -19.08
C LEU A 58 37.43 7.52 -18.49
N GLU A 59 37.18 7.56 -17.19
CA GLU A 59 36.31 6.60 -16.52
C GLU A 59 34.85 6.79 -16.95
N LEU A 60 34.05 5.72 -16.89
CA LEU A 60 32.66 5.71 -17.36
C LEU A 60 31.81 6.76 -16.63
N GLU A 61 32.04 6.91 -15.33
CA GLU A 61 31.35 7.81 -14.41
C GLU A 61 31.49 9.28 -14.83
N ALA A 62 32.59 9.65 -15.50
CA ALA A 62 32.85 11.00 -15.97
C ALA A 62 32.01 11.40 -17.20
N LEU A 63 31.44 10.42 -17.91
CA LEU A 63 30.59 10.63 -19.10
C LEU A 63 29.16 10.16 -18.89
N GLN A 64 28.87 9.55 -17.75
CA GLN A 64 27.51 9.39 -17.29
C GLN A 64 27.02 10.75 -16.82
N ARG A 65 25.77 11.08 -17.17
CA ARG A 65 25.10 12.18 -16.49
C ARG A 65 25.08 11.74 -15.03
N SER A 66 25.83 12.44 -14.17
CA SER A 66 25.63 12.35 -12.73
C SER A 66 24.12 12.50 -12.55
N GLU A 67 23.50 11.53 -11.89
CA GLU A 67 22.16 11.74 -11.33
C GLU A 67 22.24 13.12 -10.69
N ALA A 68 21.54 14.12 -11.25
CA ALA A 68 21.44 15.39 -10.57
C ALA A 68 21.02 15.01 -9.15
N PRO A 69 21.83 15.32 -8.12
CA PRO A 69 21.56 14.84 -6.79
C PRO A 69 20.12 15.23 -6.49
N PRO A 70 19.31 14.34 -5.88
CA PRO A 70 18.07 14.81 -5.28
C PRO A 70 18.41 16.07 -4.48
N PRO A 71 17.63 17.16 -4.65
CA PRO A 71 18.01 18.50 -4.21
C PRO A 71 18.62 18.44 -2.80
N SER A 72 19.91 18.79 -2.73
CA SER A 72 20.87 18.50 -1.65
C SER A 72 20.25 18.64 -0.26
N ALA A 73 20.36 17.60 0.59
CA ALA A 73 19.90 17.55 1.99
C ALA A 73 19.74 18.94 2.65
N ALA A 74 18.51 19.28 3.06
CA ALA A 74 18.27 20.52 3.78
C ALA A 74 18.95 20.38 5.15
N PRO A 75 19.91 21.24 5.53
CA PRO A 75 20.32 21.32 6.91
C PRO A 75 19.06 21.67 7.74
N GLY A 76 18.62 20.74 8.60
CA GLY A 76 17.45 20.94 9.47
C GLY A 76 16.29 19.94 9.30
N ALA A 77 16.14 19.26 8.16
CA ALA A 77 15.02 18.33 7.95
C ALA A 77 15.24 16.93 8.55
N GLY A 78 16.37 16.67 9.22
CA GLY A 78 16.71 15.37 9.77
C GLY A 78 15.75 14.91 10.88
N ARG A 79 15.37 15.82 11.79
CA ARG A 79 14.41 15.52 12.87
C ARG A 79 13.00 15.26 12.30
N LEU A 80 12.54 16.12 11.40
CA LEU A 80 11.28 15.95 10.66
C LEU A 80 11.21 14.59 9.97
N ARG A 81 12.26 14.18 9.23
CA ARG A 81 12.29 12.86 8.57
C ARG A 81 12.20 11.71 9.56
N GLN A 82 12.86 11.82 10.71
CA GLN A 82 12.78 10.82 11.77
C GLN A 82 11.38 10.76 12.39
N ALA A 83 10.75 11.91 12.63
CA ALA A 83 9.38 11.98 13.15
C ALA A 83 8.36 11.37 12.17
N LEU A 84 8.41 11.77 10.90
CA LEU A 84 7.54 11.22 9.84
C LEU A 84 7.80 9.72 9.61
N ALA A 85 9.06 9.27 9.73
CA ALA A 85 9.39 7.85 9.65
C ALA A 85 8.88 7.06 10.85
N ALA A 86 8.96 7.62 12.05
CA ALA A 86 8.46 7.00 13.27
C ALA A 86 6.94 6.79 13.18
N GLU A 87 6.19 7.80 12.74
CA GLU A 87 4.74 7.70 12.52
C GLU A 87 4.37 6.61 11.48
N CYS A 88 5.12 6.54 10.38
CA CYS A 88 4.96 5.47 9.37
C CYS A 88 5.35 4.07 9.90
N ALA A 89 6.26 4.01 10.89
CA ALA A 89 6.72 2.77 11.49
C ALA A 89 5.80 2.30 12.63
N GLU A 90 5.21 3.21 13.39
CA GLU A 90 4.28 2.90 14.49
C GLU A 90 2.95 2.30 13.98
N THR A 91 2.52 2.66 12.76
CA THR A 91 1.41 1.98 12.08
C THR A 91 1.87 0.66 11.44
N ASN A 92 2.23 -0.29 12.31
CA ASN A 92 2.65 -1.63 11.93
C ASN A 92 1.54 -2.37 11.16
N LEU A 93 1.78 -2.63 9.88
CA LEU A 93 0.87 -3.37 8.99
C LEU A 93 0.51 -4.77 9.53
N LEU A 94 1.41 -5.38 10.31
CA LEU A 94 1.19 -6.61 11.04
C LEU A 94 0.95 -6.39 12.55
N GLY A 95 1.46 -5.31 13.14
CA GLY A 95 1.44 -5.08 14.59
C GLY A 95 0.06 -4.77 15.16
N GLY A 96 -0.93 -4.44 14.32
CA GLY A 96 -2.33 -4.40 14.74
C GLY A 96 -2.90 -5.77 15.12
N ILE A 97 -2.32 -6.86 14.59
CA ILE A 97 -2.70 -8.25 14.87
C ILE A 97 -1.64 -8.95 15.72
N PHE A 98 -0.36 -8.83 15.37
CA PHE A 98 0.75 -9.37 16.14
C PHE A 98 1.12 -8.42 17.29
N LEU A 99 0.14 -8.15 18.15
CA LEU A 99 0.26 -7.32 19.34
C LEU A 99 1.51 -7.75 20.13
N ASN A 100 2.39 -6.80 20.43
CA ASN A 100 3.64 -6.98 21.18
C ASN A 100 4.78 -7.74 20.48
N GLU A 101 4.68 -8.10 19.20
CA GLU A 101 5.86 -8.47 18.41
C GLU A 101 6.36 -7.25 17.62
N ASP A 102 7.61 -6.82 17.88
CA ASP A 102 8.33 -5.90 17.00
C ASP A 102 8.57 -6.60 15.65
N LEU A 103 7.56 -6.61 14.79
CA LEU A 103 7.61 -7.04 13.39
C LEU A 103 7.67 -5.79 12.50
N PRO A 104 8.80 -5.06 12.46
CA PRO A 104 8.89 -3.87 11.65
C PRO A 104 8.59 -4.21 10.20
N LEU A 105 7.78 -3.37 9.56
CA LEU A 105 7.42 -3.44 8.14
C LEU A 105 8.60 -3.78 7.22
N ARG A 106 9.80 -3.29 7.53
CA ARG A 106 11.04 -3.58 6.81
C ARG A 106 11.43 -5.06 6.76
N ARG A 107 11.01 -5.88 7.73
CA ARG A 107 11.37 -7.31 7.82
C ARG A 107 10.53 -8.19 6.90
N PHE A 108 9.34 -7.75 6.52
CA PHE A 108 8.39 -8.52 5.70
C PHE A 108 7.98 -7.81 4.40
N ALA A 109 8.43 -6.57 4.19
CA ALA A 109 8.21 -5.86 2.94
C ALA A 109 9.00 -6.53 1.82
N VAL A 110 8.27 -7.19 0.91
CA VAL A 110 8.82 -7.66 -0.36
C VAL A 110 8.84 -6.49 -1.35
N GLU A 111 9.86 -6.44 -2.20
CA GLU A 111 9.91 -5.49 -3.30
C GLU A 111 8.69 -5.67 -4.19
N ARG A 112 8.07 -4.57 -4.64
CA ARG A 112 6.83 -4.62 -5.43
C ARG A 112 7.09 -4.08 -6.82
N SER A 113 6.62 -4.82 -7.82
CA SER A 113 6.73 -4.45 -9.23
C SER A 113 5.50 -3.66 -9.68
N LEU A 114 5.74 -2.64 -10.50
CA LEU A 114 4.70 -1.78 -11.06
C LEU A 114 4.69 -1.86 -12.59
N GLU A 115 3.52 -1.91 -13.19
CA GLU A 115 3.30 -1.78 -14.63
C GLU A 115 2.69 -0.41 -14.94
N VAL A 116 3.28 0.32 -15.88
CA VAL A 116 2.78 1.65 -16.30
C VAL A 116 2.03 1.52 -17.61
N SER A 117 0.96 2.32 -17.78
CA SER A 117 0.06 2.27 -18.97
C SER A 117 0.72 2.54 -20.34
N MET A 118 2.04 2.72 -20.40
CA MET A 118 2.80 3.06 -21.62
C MET A 118 3.91 2.06 -21.96
N GLY A 119 4.00 0.91 -21.29
CA GLY A 119 4.94 -0.16 -21.65
C GLY A 119 4.94 -1.33 -20.66
N LEU A 120 5.25 -2.53 -21.16
CA LEU A 120 5.45 -3.76 -20.39
C LEU A 120 6.73 -3.72 -19.51
N GLU A 121 7.15 -2.53 -19.07
CA GLU A 121 8.34 -2.35 -18.25
C GLU A 121 7.94 -2.35 -16.76
N THR A 122 8.54 -3.28 -16.01
CA THR A 122 8.47 -3.30 -14.54
C THR A 122 9.34 -2.17 -13.98
N LEU A 123 8.74 -1.25 -13.23
CA LEU A 123 9.46 -0.14 -12.59
C LEU A 123 9.70 -0.39 -11.10
N ASP A 124 10.84 0.09 -10.61
CA ASP A 124 11.05 0.28 -9.17
C ASP A 124 10.13 1.41 -8.66
N PRO A 125 9.52 1.30 -7.46
CA PRO A 125 8.68 2.34 -6.88
C PRO A 125 9.31 3.74 -6.83
N ARG A 126 10.64 3.86 -6.71
CA ARG A 126 11.37 5.13 -6.75
C ARG A 126 11.30 5.80 -8.11
N GLU A 127 11.13 5.04 -9.18
CA GLU A 127 10.99 5.60 -10.53
C GLU A 127 9.68 6.37 -10.67
N LEU A 128 8.66 6.09 -9.84
CA LEU A 128 7.43 6.89 -9.78
C LEU A 128 7.64 8.31 -9.24
N LEU A 129 8.78 8.60 -8.60
CA LEU A 129 9.06 9.95 -8.12
C LEU A 129 9.31 10.94 -9.27
N ARG A 130 9.56 10.45 -10.48
CA ARG A 130 9.76 11.26 -11.68
C ARG A 130 8.88 10.74 -12.81
N ASP A 131 8.54 11.61 -13.75
CA ASP A 131 7.98 11.18 -15.01
C ASP A 131 9.12 10.66 -15.90
N SER A 132 8.97 9.40 -16.34
CA SER A 132 9.90 8.70 -17.23
C SER A 132 10.18 9.44 -18.56
N ARG A 133 9.28 10.34 -18.98
CA ARG A 133 9.35 11.03 -20.29
C ARG A 133 10.12 12.34 -20.25
N ASP A 134 9.88 13.18 -19.24
CA ASP A 134 10.25 14.61 -19.29
C ASP A 134 11.03 15.12 -18.05
N ALA A 135 11.48 14.24 -17.15
CA ALA A 135 12.11 14.63 -15.87
C ALA A 135 11.22 15.55 -14.99
N ARG A 136 9.91 15.59 -15.27
CA ARG A 136 8.91 16.28 -14.46
C ARG A 136 8.68 15.52 -13.15
N PRO A 137 8.17 16.18 -12.11
CA PRO A 137 7.87 15.50 -10.86
C PRO A 137 6.73 14.49 -11.07
N GLY A 138 6.87 13.29 -10.50
CA GLY A 138 5.91 12.21 -10.74
C GLY A 138 4.49 12.57 -10.30
N ARG A 139 3.50 12.21 -11.12
CA ARG A 139 2.06 12.41 -10.86
C ARG A 139 1.36 11.09 -11.11
N TRP A 140 1.25 10.24 -10.10
CA TRP A 140 0.82 8.86 -10.28
C TRP A 140 -0.38 8.53 -9.41
N VAL A 141 -1.36 7.86 -10.00
CA VAL A 141 -2.31 7.04 -9.24
C VAL A 141 -1.86 5.59 -9.36
N VAL A 142 -1.42 5.02 -8.24
CA VAL A 142 -1.07 3.61 -8.10
C VAL A 142 -2.34 2.81 -7.85
N VAL A 143 -2.71 1.98 -8.82
CA VAL A 143 -3.92 1.14 -8.77
C VAL A 143 -3.58 -0.30 -8.44
N GLY A 144 -4.44 -0.94 -7.66
CA GLY A 144 -4.33 -2.35 -7.33
C GLY A 144 -5.57 -2.80 -6.56
N ASP A 145 -5.89 -4.08 -6.62
CA ASP A 145 -7.08 -4.63 -5.98
C ASP A 145 -6.96 -4.66 -4.45
N ALA A 146 -8.01 -5.13 -3.79
CA ALA A 146 -8.02 -5.31 -2.34
C ALA A 146 -6.84 -6.20 -1.90
N GLY A 147 -6.12 -5.80 -0.86
CA GLY A 147 -4.98 -6.57 -0.34
C GLY A 147 -3.71 -6.55 -1.20
N ALA A 148 -3.69 -5.85 -2.35
CA ALA A 148 -2.54 -5.81 -3.26
C ALA A 148 -1.26 -5.18 -2.67
N GLY A 149 -1.33 -4.56 -1.47
CA GLY A 149 -0.19 -3.96 -0.79
C GLY A 149 0.08 -2.48 -1.14
N LYS A 150 -0.95 -1.73 -1.55
CA LYS A 150 -0.85 -0.30 -1.90
C LYS A 150 -0.36 0.57 -0.72
N THR A 151 -0.97 0.42 0.45
CA THR A 151 -0.54 1.10 1.68
C THR A 151 0.88 0.68 2.07
N THR A 152 1.18 -0.62 1.98
CA THR A 152 2.51 -1.18 2.26
C THR A 152 3.58 -0.56 1.34
N LEU A 153 3.27 -0.41 0.05
CA LEU A 153 4.14 0.22 -0.93
C LEU A 153 4.47 1.67 -0.53
N LEU A 154 3.46 2.49 -0.25
CA LEU A 154 3.67 3.89 0.14
C LEU A 154 4.46 4.00 1.44
N ARG A 155 4.11 3.23 2.47
CA ARG A 155 4.84 3.25 3.76
C ARG A 155 6.28 2.75 3.63
N SER A 156 6.51 1.68 2.88
CA SER A 156 7.86 1.18 2.58
C SER A 156 8.70 2.24 1.86
N LEU A 157 8.11 2.92 0.86
CA LEU A 157 8.76 4.02 0.16
C LEU A 157 9.06 5.20 1.10
N ALA A 158 8.12 5.59 1.96
CA ALA A 158 8.33 6.63 2.97
C ALA A 158 9.51 6.29 3.89
N LEU A 159 9.55 5.07 4.42
CA LEU A 159 10.62 4.60 5.32
C LEU A 159 11.99 4.53 4.61
N ARG A 160 12.03 4.14 3.33
CA ARG A 160 13.26 4.13 2.52
C ARG A 160 13.76 5.56 2.27
N LEU A 161 12.87 6.49 1.89
CA LEU A 161 13.22 7.89 1.64
C LEU A 161 13.67 8.61 2.91
N ALA A 162 13.00 8.37 4.04
CA ALA A 162 13.35 9.01 5.31
C ALA A 162 14.73 8.56 5.84
N ALA A 163 15.16 7.33 5.52
CA ALA A 163 16.46 6.81 5.90
C ALA A 163 17.63 7.37 5.07
N GLU A 164 17.34 8.00 3.93
CA GLU A 164 18.34 8.54 3.02
C GLU A 164 18.42 10.08 3.16
N PRO A 165 19.51 10.62 3.75
CA PRO A 165 19.59 12.06 4.01
C PRO A 165 19.51 12.96 2.77
N SER A 166 19.92 12.43 1.61
CA SER A 166 19.86 13.12 0.32
C SER A 166 18.49 13.02 -0.35
N ALA A 167 17.63 12.06 0.05
CA ALA A 167 16.34 11.85 -0.60
C ALA A 167 15.33 12.96 -0.25
N PRO A 168 14.31 13.18 -1.09
CA PRO A 168 13.19 14.06 -0.76
C PRO A 168 12.53 13.68 0.57
N CYS A 169 12.03 14.67 1.30
CA CYS A 169 11.28 14.45 2.53
C CYS A 169 9.92 13.78 2.20
N PRO A 170 9.64 12.57 2.71
CA PRO A 170 8.36 11.90 2.45
C PRO A 170 7.29 12.43 3.39
N VAL A 171 6.17 12.91 2.86
CA VAL A 171 4.95 13.22 3.61
C VAL A 171 3.92 12.15 3.27
N TYR A 172 3.71 11.23 4.20
CA TYR A 172 2.68 10.20 4.10
C TYR A 172 1.42 10.66 4.83
N LEU A 173 0.25 10.50 4.21
CA LEU A 173 -1.03 10.74 4.87
C LEU A 173 -2.14 9.90 4.24
N ARG A 174 -3.17 9.60 5.03
CA ARG A 174 -4.38 8.94 4.53
C ARG A 174 -5.36 9.99 4.06
N LEU A 175 -5.87 9.84 2.83
CA LEU A 175 -6.76 10.81 2.21
C LEU A 175 -8.10 10.95 2.93
N LEU A 176 -8.55 9.89 3.63
CA LEU A 176 -9.76 9.89 4.46
C LEU A 176 -9.64 10.79 5.71
N GLU A 177 -8.42 11.09 6.16
CA GLU A 177 -8.16 11.91 7.35
C GLU A 177 -8.11 13.41 7.04
N LEU A 178 -8.17 13.78 5.75
CA LEU A 178 -8.14 15.17 5.35
C LEU A 178 -9.48 15.86 5.63
N PRO A 179 -9.45 17.14 6.10
CA PRO A 179 -10.62 18.01 6.11
C PRO A 179 -11.19 18.12 4.68
N PRO A 180 -12.42 17.63 4.42
CA PRO A 180 -12.93 17.50 3.06
C PRO A 180 -13.28 18.84 2.39
N ASP A 181 -13.39 19.90 3.17
CA ASP A 181 -13.81 21.23 2.73
C ASP A 181 -12.66 22.23 2.56
N ASP A 182 -11.41 21.88 2.89
CA ASP A 182 -10.27 22.77 2.69
C ASP A 182 -9.66 22.56 1.29
N PRO A 183 -9.82 23.53 0.36
CA PRO A 183 -9.32 23.38 -1.01
C PRO A 183 -7.83 23.72 -1.15
N ARG A 184 -7.16 24.11 -0.06
CA ARG A 184 -5.79 24.65 -0.10
C ARG A 184 -4.77 23.50 -0.03
N PRO A 185 -3.71 23.50 -0.86
CA PRO A 185 -2.65 22.48 -0.83
C PRO A 185 -2.02 22.25 0.55
N GLU A 186 -1.97 23.29 1.37
CA GLU A 186 -1.44 23.28 2.73
C GLU A 186 -2.16 22.30 3.65
N VAL A 187 -3.39 21.87 3.31
CA VAL A 187 -4.12 20.83 4.05
C VAL A 187 -3.35 19.50 4.05
N LEU A 188 -2.53 19.21 3.04
CA LEU A 188 -1.68 18.01 2.99
C LEU A 188 -0.54 18.04 4.02
N LEU A 189 -0.30 19.19 4.65
CA LEU A 189 0.68 19.35 5.73
C LEU A 189 0.04 19.22 7.12
N SER A 190 -1.22 18.80 7.21
CA SER A 190 -1.93 18.62 8.48
C SER A 190 -1.23 17.62 9.40
N VAL A 191 -0.66 16.56 8.83
CA VAL A 191 0.13 15.52 9.52
C VAL A 191 1.50 16.01 10.00
N VAL A 192 1.99 17.12 9.45
CA VAL A 192 3.27 17.70 9.85
C VAL A 192 3.09 18.51 11.13
N PRO A 193 4.00 18.39 12.12
CA PRO A 193 4.01 19.24 13.32
C PRO A 193 3.91 20.72 12.97
N SER A 194 3.08 21.45 13.71
CA SER A 194 2.70 22.83 13.38
C SER A 194 3.89 23.77 13.16
N GLU A 195 4.94 23.59 13.94
CA GLU A 195 6.19 24.32 13.95
C GLU A 195 7.10 24.00 12.74
N GLU A 196 6.88 22.86 12.08
CA GLU A 196 7.66 22.42 10.91
C GLU A 196 6.92 22.67 9.58
N ARG A 197 5.61 22.98 9.62
CA ARG A 197 4.77 23.15 8.41
C ARG A 197 5.32 24.20 7.44
N GLU A 198 5.81 25.32 7.92
CA GLU A 198 6.38 26.37 7.06
C GLU A 198 7.67 25.91 6.36
N LEU A 199 8.51 25.14 7.06
CA LEU A 199 9.69 24.52 6.45
C LEU A 199 9.28 23.52 5.37
N VAL A 200 8.32 22.63 5.65
CA VAL A 200 7.86 21.63 4.69
C VAL A 200 7.20 22.26 3.47
N ALA A 201 6.41 23.33 3.65
CA ALA A 201 5.83 24.09 2.55
C ALA A 201 6.92 24.66 1.62
N ARG A 202 7.97 25.28 2.17
CA ARG A 202 9.13 25.76 1.38
C ARG A 202 9.84 24.62 0.66
N LEU A 203 10.08 23.50 1.33
CA LEU A 203 10.67 22.31 0.70
C LEU A 203 9.80 21.75 -0.43
N ALA A 204 8.46 21.84 -0.32
CA ALA A 204 7.55 21.42 -1.36
C ALA A 204 7.59 22.36 -2.58
N GLU A 205 7.72 23.68 -2.36
CA GLU A 205 7.97 24.66 -3.44
C GLU A 205 9.29 24.40 -4.18
N GLU A 206 10.31 23.92 -3.47
CA GLU A 206 11.60 23.51 -4.03
C GLU A 206 11.57 22.11 -4.70
N GLY A 207 10.44 21.38 -4.64
CA GLY A 207 10.30 20.03 -5.20
C GLY A 207 11.03 18.94 -4.40
N ARG A 208 11.27 19.21 -3.11
CA ARG A 208 12.08 18.38 -2.20
C ARG A 208 11.23 17.59 -1.22
N VAL A 209 9.92 17.68 -1.37
CA VAL A 209 8.93 16.85 -0.67
C VAL A 209 8.36 15.85 -1.65
N VAL A 210 8.07 14.63 -1.20
CA VAL A 210 7.28 13.64 -1.92
C VAL A 210 6.01 13.40 -1.12
N PHE A 211 4.85 13.58 -1.74
CA PHE A 211 3.56 13.33 -1.12
C PHE A 211 3.09 11.91 -1.47
N LEU A 212 2.87 11.10 -0.43
CA LEU A 212 2.44 9.71 -0.49
C LEU A 212 1.04 9.64 0.11
N LEU A 213 0.03 9.63 -0.76
CA LEU A 213 -1.36 9.89 -0.42
C LEU A 213 -2.18 8.60 -0.53
N ASP A 214 -2.54 8.02 0.62
CA ASP A 214 -3.13 6.69 0.67
C ASP A 214 -4.67 6.71 0.66
N GLY A 215 -5.29 5.85 -0.17
CA GLY A 215 -6.70 5.50 -0.05
C GLY A 215 -7.70 6.46 -0.70
N LEU A 216 -7.50 6.86 -1.96
CA LEU A 216 -8.48 7.71 -2.67
C LEU A 216 -9.87 7.06 -2.76
N ASP A 217 -9.94 5.73 -2.88
CA ASP A 217 -11.21 4.99 -2.90
C ASP A 217 -11.86 4.83 -1.53
N GLU A 218 -11.12 5.11 -0.45
CA GLU A 218 -11.62 5.07 0.93
C GLU A 218 -12.39 6.34 1.32
N VAL A 219 -12.18 7.44 0.61
CA VAL A 219 -12.89 8.71 0.81
C VAL A 219 -14.35 8.58 0.38
N PRO A 220 -15.33 9.14 1.12
CA PRO A 220 -16.73 9.14 0.73
C PRO A 220 -16.97 9.69 -0.68
N ALA A 221 -17.89 9.09 -1.44
CA ALA A 221 -18.12 9.42 -2.84
C ALA A 221 -18.45 10.92 -3.08
N THR A 222 -19.14 11.54 -2.12
CA THR A 222 -19.51 12.96 -2.09
C THR A 222 -18.31 13.91 -2.04
N GLU A 223 -17.19 13.46 -1.47
CA GLU A 223 -16.00 14.29 -1.22
C GLU A 223 -14.89 14.03 -2.24
N ARG A 224 -14.88 12.86 -2.90
CA ARG A 224 -13.86 12.50 -3.90
C ARG A 224 -13.71 13.55 -5.01
N ALA A 225 -14.77 14.26 -5.39
CA ALA A 225 -14.69 15.31 -6.40
C ALA A 225 -13.87 16.52 -5.91
N LYS A 226 -14.10 16.98 -4.68
CA LYS A 226 -13.33 18.04 -4.04
C LYS A 226 -11.87 17.62 -3.90
N LEU A 227 -11.63 16.39 -3.46
CA LEU A 227 -10.29 15.86 -3.28
C LEU A 227 -9.51 15.76 -4.60
N ARG A 228 -10.12 15.31 -5.70
CA ARG A 228 -9.47 15.34 -7.01
C ARG A 228 -9.11 16.75 -7.47
N SER A 229 -9.96 17.74 -7.15
CA SER A 229 -9.67 19.14 -7.43
C SER A 229 -8.50 19.65 -6.58
N LEU A 230 -8.47 19.33 -5.28
CA LEU A 230 -7.35 19.62 -4.39
C LEU A 230 -6.04 19.04 -4.95
N LEU A 231 -6.01 17.75 -5.29
CA LEU A 231 -4.83 17.09 -5.87
C LEU A 231 -4.33 17.77 -7.15
N LYS A 232 -5.25 18.23 -8.00
CA LYS A 232 -4.92 19.00 -9.21
C LYS A 232 -4.30 20.35 -8.87
N VAL A 233 -4.86 21.07 -7.89
CA VAL A 233 -4.34 22.38 -7.44
C VAL A 233 -2.96 22.20 -6.79
N THR A 234 -2.79 21.21 -5.93
CA THR A 234 -1.50 20.85 -5.33
C THR A 234 -0.45 20.54 -6.40
N ALA A 235 -0.81 19.72 -7.39
CA ALA A 235 0.09 19.35 -8.48
C ALA A 235 0.59 20.56 -9.30
N ALA A 236 -0.23 21.61 -9.41
CA ALA A 236 0.12 22.85 -10.08
C ALA A 236 0.91 23.81 -9.18
N ARG A 237 0.67 23.78 -7.86
CA ARG A 237 1.32 24.65 -6.88
C ARG A 237 2.75 24.22 -6.56
N TRP A 238 2.96 22.92 -6.35
CA TRP A 238 4.25 22.38 -5.89
C TRP A 238 4.87 21.47 -6.95
N PRO A 239 6.15 21.68 -7.31
CA PRO A 239 6.91 20.76 -8.16
C PRO A 239 7.37 19.49 -7.41
N SER A 240 6.64 19.09 -6.36
CA SER A 240 6.86 17.87 -5.57
C SER A 240 6.17 16.67 -6.20
N PRO A 241 6.76 15.46 -6.19
CA PRO A 241 6.07 14.25 -6.64
C PRO A 241 4.83 13.95 -5.80
N LEU A 242 3.77 13.46 -6.45
CA LEU A 242 2.48 13.10 -5.86
C LEU A 242 2.13 11.67 -6.28
N LEU A 243 2.12 10.76 -5.31
CA LEU A 243 1.73 9.37 -5.50
C LEU A 243 0.44 9.14 -4.71
N VAL A 244 -0.62 8.75 -5.41
CA VAL A 244 -1.95 8.51 -4.84
C VAL A 244 -2.28 7.04 -5.00
N THR A 245 -2.81 6.35 -4.00
CA THR A 245 -3.28 4.97 -4.16
C THR A 245 -4.80 4.93 -4.34
N SER A 246 -5.28 3.97 -5.13
CA SER A 246 -6.72 3.69 -5.27
C SER A 246 -6.97 2.25 -5.72
N ARG A 247 -8.16 1.73 -5.47
CA ARG A 247 -8.70 0.59 -6.23
C ARG A 247 -9.04 1.01 -7.67
N PRO A 248 -8.98 0.09 -8.66
CA PRO A 248 -9.26 0.41 -10.07
C PRO A 248 -10.76 0.64 -10.33
N PHE A 249 -11.64 -0.09 -9.64
CA PHE A 249 -13.08 0.00 -9.85
C PHE A 249 -13.64 1.37 -9.42
N GLY A 250 -14.39 2.04 -10.29
CA GLY A 250 -14.99 3.34 -10.01
C GLY A 250 -13.98 4.51 -9.94
N LEU A 251 -12.71 4.28 -10.27
CA LEU A 251 -11.68 5.31 -10.23
C LEU A 251 -11.90 6.37 -11.31
N ARG A 252 -12.06 7.63 -10.86
CA ARG A 252 -11.86 8.82 -11.68
C ARG A 252 -10.53 9.45 -11.30
N ARG A 253 -9.60 9.55 -12.24
CA ARG A 253 -8.25 10.08 -11.99
C ARG A 253 -8.28 11.60 -11.78
N PRO A 254 -7.45 12.16 -10.89
CA PRO A 254 -7.18 13.60 -10.89
C PRO A 254 -6.55 14.02 -12.22
N GLY A 255 -6.83 15.23 -12.67
CA GLY A 255 -6.28 15.74 -13.94
C GLY A 255 -4.76 15.86 -13.87
N GLY A 256 -4.07 15.37 -14.91
CA GLY A 256 -2.59 15.40 -14.97
C GLY A 256 -1.89 14.25 -14.26
N PHE A 257 -2.63 13.26 -13.74
CA PHE A 257 -2.06 12.06 -13.13
C PHE A 257 -2.08 10.86 -14.09
N GLU A 258 -0.99 10.11 -14.09
CA GLU A 258 -0.80 8.86 -14.83
C GLU A 258 -1.17 7.65 -13.98
N LEU A 259 -1.29 6.48 -14.62
CA LEU A 259 -1.62 5.23 -13.95
C LEU A 259 -0.42 4.30 -13.89
N ALA A 260 -0.12 3.85 -12.67
CA ALA A 260 0.74 2.71 -12.42
C ALA A 260 -0.10 1.61 -11.78
N ARG A 261 -0.01 0.38 -12.26
CA ARG A 261 -0.67 -0.79 -11.70
C ARG A 261 0.32 -1.56 -10.86
N LEU A 262 -0.06 -1.85 -9.62
CA LEU A 262 0.67 -2.73 -8.74
C LEU A 262 0.46 -4.17 -9.20
N LEU A 263 1.54 -4.87 -9.53
CA LEU A 263 1.47 -6.24 -10.02
C LEU A 263 1.24 -7.24 -8.87
N PRO A 264 0.63 -8.40 -9.15
CA PRO A 264 0.62 -9.52 -8.21
C PRO A 264 2.05 -9.92 -7.82
N LEU A 265 2.20 -10.55 -6.65
CA LEU A 265 3.49 -11.13 -6.26
C LEU A 265 3.86 -12.26 -7.23
N ASP A 266 5.13 -12.29 -7.63
CA ASP A 266 5.70 -13.42 -8.34
C ASP A 266 6.12 -14.55 -7.39
N ASP A 267 6.44 -15.71 -7.96
CA ASP A 267 6.74 -16.93 -7.18
C ASP A 267 8.02 -16.76 -6.35
N GLY A 268 9.00 -15.97 -6.83
CA GLY A 268 10.22 -15.66 -6.11
C GLY A 268 9.95 -14.76 -4.90
N GLN A 269 9.10 -13.75 -5.08
CA GLN A 269 8.64 -12.84 -4.02
C GLN A 269 7.85 -13.59 -2.93
N ILE A 270 7.03 -14.56 -3.32
CA ILE A 270 6.31 -15.43 -2.38
C ILE A 270 7.29 -16.31 -1.58
N GLY A 271 8.23 -16.96 -2.27
CA GLY A 271 9.25 -17.78 -1.63
C GLY A 271 10.11 -17.01 -0.62
N GLU A 272 10.58 -15.82 -1.01
CA GLU A 272 11.36 -14.92 -0.16
C GLU A 272 10.59 -14.52 1.11
N PHE A 273 9.29 -14.22 0.98
CA PHE A 273 8.44 -13.89 2.12
C PHE A 273 8.30 -15.07 3.07
N LEU A 274 7.96 -16.26 2.55
CA LEU A 274 7.74 -17.45 3.37
C LEU A 274 9.02 -17.89 4.08
N GLU A 275 10.15 -17.86 3.38
CA GLU A 275 11.46 -18.16 3.97
C GLU A 275 11.76 -17.23 5.15
N ARG A 276 11.55 -15.92 4.98
CA ARG A 276 11.71 -14.92 6.05
C ARG A 276 10.72 -15.12 7.18
N TRP A 277 9.47 -15.47 6.89
CA TRP A 277 8.42 -15.73 7.88
C TRP A 277 8.80 -16.86 8.83
N PHE A 278 9.10 -18.05 8.28
CA PHE A 278 9.36 -19.23 9.10
C PHE A 278 10.72 -19.16 9.81
N SER A 279 11.76 -18.65 9.12
CA SER A 279 13.10 -18.54 9.71
C SER A 279 13.12 -17.68 10.97
N GLN A 280 12.32 -16.60 11.01
CA GLN A 280 12.23 -15.72 12.17
C GLN A 280 11.53 -16.37 13.38
N ARG A 281 10.69 -17.38 13.15
CA ARG A 281 9.97 -18.11 14.20
C ARG A 281 10.68 -19.40 14.62
N GLY A 282 11.92 -19.60 14.19
CA GLY A 282 12.71 -20.80 14.50
C GLY A 282 12.14 -22.08 13.88
N GLN A 283 11.21 -21.94 12.94
CA GLN A 283 10.63 -23.04 12.18
C GLN A 283 11.36 -23.13 10.84
N GLY A 284 11.61 -24.35 10.35
CA GLY A 284 11.98 -24.51 8.94
C GLY A 284 10.79 -24.07 8.08
N PRO A 285 11.00 -23.66 6.80
CA PRO A 285 9.89 -23.55 5.88
C PRO A 285 9.17 -24.89 5.94
N SER A 286 7.94 -24.90 6.49
CA SER A 286 7.12 -26.09 6.46
C SER A 286 7.08 -26.51 4.99
N GLY A 287 7.57 -27.71 4.67
CA GLY A 287 7.62 -28.23 3.30
C GLY A 287 6.24 -28.44 2.67
N ALA A 288 5.22 -27.73 3.16
CA ALA A 288 3.92 -27.62 2.55
C ALA A 288 4.09 -26.94 1.18
N GLU A 289 4.10 -27.77 0.14
CA GLU A 289 3.91 -27.28 -1.22
C GLU A 289 2.57 -26.55 -1.28
N LEU A 290 2.61 -25.26 -1.61
CA LEU A 290 1.40 -24.52 -1.95
C LEU A 290 0.81 -25.17 -3.20
N THR A 291 -0.42 -25.68 -3.09
CA THR A 291 -1.19 -26.08 -4.27
C THR A 291 -1.26 -24.90 -5.27
N PRO A 292 -1.37 -25.15 -6.58
CA PRO A 292 -1.47 -24.09 -7.58
C PRO A 292 -2.55 -23.03 -7.26
N GLU A 293 -3.68 -23.47 -6.72
CA GLU A 293 -4.82 -22.60 -6.34
C GLU A 293 -4.46 -21.68 -5.15
N LEU A 294 -3.78 -22.22 -4.14
CA LEU A 294 -3.28 -21.46 -3.00
C LEU A 294 -2.16 -20.49 -3.41
N LEU A 295 -1.27 -20.91 -4.30
CA LEU A 295 -0.19 -20.08 -4.82
C LEU A 295 -0.76 -18.87 -5.57
N GLU A 296 -1.79 -19.08 -6.41
CA GLU A 296 -2.45 -17.99 -7.14
C GLU A 296 -3.11 -17.00 -6.19
N SER A 297 -3.78 -17.49 -5.15
CA SER A 297 -4.35 -16.63 -4.10
C SER A 297 -3.27 -15.86 -3.33
N ALA A 298 -2.15 -16.52 -3.01
CA ALA A 298 -1.01 -15.94 -2.31
C ALA A 298 -0.26 -14.87 -3.13
N ARG A 299 -0.59 -14.68 -4.42
CA ARG A 299 -0.08 -13.53 -5.19
C ARG A 299 -0.56 -12.18 -4.64
N THR A 300 -1.59 -12.18 -3.79
CA THR A 300 -2.01 -10.99 -3.04
C THR A 300 -1.30 -10.95 -1.68
N PRO A 301 -0.55 -9.89 -1.33
CA PRO A 301 0.21 -9.82 -0.09
C PRO A 301 -0.57 -10.15 1.20
N LEU A 302 -1.81 -9.67 1.32
CA LEU A 302 -2.64 -10.00 2.49
C LEU A 302 -2.96 -11.50 2.58
N LEU A 303 -3.29 -12.13 1.45
CA LEU A 303 -3.59 -13.57 1.41
C LEU A 303 -2.34 -14.39 1.66
N LEU A 304 -1.17 -13.93 1.22
CA LEU A 304 0.10 -14.57 1.56
C LEU A 304 0.37 -14.59 3.07
N VAL A 305 0.09 -13.47 3.76
CA VAL A 305 0.17 -13.41 5.23
C VAL A 305 -0.78 -14.43 5.88
N ILE A 306 -2.02 -14.50 5.38
CA ILE A 306 -3.02 -15.45 5.88
C ILE A 306 -2.59 -16.90 5.63
N VAL A 307 -2.10 -17.21 4.43
CA VAL A 307 -1.57 -18.54 4.10
C VAL A 307 -0.42 -18.90 5.01
N ALA A 308 0.53 -18.00 5.25
CA ALA A 308 1.65 -18.24 6.16
C ALA A 308 1.17 -18.52 7.60
N LEU A 309 0.18 -17.76 8.07
CA LEU A 309 -0.49 -17.98 9.36
C LEU A 309 -1.17 -19.36 9.46
N LEU A 310 -1.90 -19.77 8.41
CA LEU A 310 -2.58 -21.07 8.36
C LEU A 310 -1.59 -22.23 8.36
N ILE A 311 -0.48 -22.10 7.62
CA ILE A 311 0.62 -23.08 7.60
C ILE A 311 1.25 -23.20 9.00
N GLU A 312 1.60 -22.07 9.62
CA GLU A 312 2.23 -22.03 10.95
C GLU A 312 1.39 -22.73 12.02
N ARG A 313 0.07 -22.63 11.93
CA ARG A 313 -0.85 -23.20 12.93
C ARG A 313 -1.31 -24.61 12.63
N GLY A 314 -0.79 -25.22 11.56
CA GLY A 314 -1.17 -26.58 11.18
C GLY A 314 -2.63 -26.69 10.71
N ALA A 315 -3.24 -25.59 10.28
CA ALA A 315 -4.62 -25.58 9.75
C ALA A 315 -4.77 -26.32 8.41
N HIS A 316 -3.65 -26.80 7.84
CA HIS A 316 -3.63 -27.86 6.85
C HIS A 316 -3.75 -29.24 7.52
N ASP A 317 -4.81 -29.45 8.29
CA ASP A 317 -5.26 -30.81 8.57
C ASP A 317 -5.65 -31.43 7.22
N PRO A 318 -5.07 -32.57 6.78
CA PRO A 318 -5.53 -33.25 5.57
C PRO A 318 -7.03 -33.64 5.61
N TYR A 319 -7.69 -33.55 6.76
CA TYR A 319 -9.13 -33.75 6.95
C TYR A 319 -9.94 -32.45 7.08
N SER A 320 -9.32 -31.27 7.18
CA SER A 320 -10.04 -29.98 7.05
C SER A 320 -10.25 -29.65 5.57
N GLU A 321 -11.42 -29.12 5.22
CA GLU A 321 -11.70 -28.68 3.85
C GLU A 321 -10.67 -27.63 3.42
N ARG A 322 -9.87 -27.97 2.40
CA ARG A 322 -8.86 -27.05 1.86
C ARG A 322 -9.57 -25.83 1.27
N PRO A 323 -9.14 -24.60 1.60
CA PRO A 323 -9.74 -23.43 1.01
C PRO A 323 -9.39 -23.38 -0.48
N HIS A 324 -10.41 -23.29 -1.32
CA HIS A 324 -10.33 -23.21 -2.77
C HIS A 324 -10.65 -21.80 -3.30
N THR A 325 -11.23 -20.93 -2.46
CA THR A 325 -11.57 -19.55 -2.84
C THR A 325 -10.90 -18.53 -1.93
N ARG A 326 -10.75 -17.30 -2.44
CA ARG A 326 -10.27 -16.15 -1.67
C ARG A 326 -11.15 -15.85 -0.44
N ALA A 327 -12.46 -16.05 -0.57
CA ALA A 327 -13.39 -15.83 0.54
C ALA A 327 -13.13 -16.85 1.67
N GLN A 328 -12.96 -18.13 1.32
CA GLN A 328 -12.60 -19.18 2.28
C GLN A 328 -11.26 -18.91 2.96
N LEU A 329 -10.24 -18.44 2.23
CA LEU A 329 -8.97 -18.03 2.83
C LEU A 329 -9.15 -16.89 3.84
N TYR A 330 -9.92 -15.86 3.49
CA TYR A 330 -10.20 -14.78 4.43
C TYR A 330 -10.98 -15.26 5.66
N ALA A 331 -11.97 -16.15 5.48
CA ALA A 331 -12.75 -16.72 6.58
C ALA A 331 -11.87 -17.54 7.53
N GLN A 332 -11.09 -18.49 7.01
CA GLN A 332 -10.16 -19.29 7.82
C GLN A 332 -9.11 -18.41 8.52
N GLY A 333 -8.59 -17.40 7.81
CA GLY A 333 -7.71 -16.40 8.41
C GLY A 333 -8.38 -15.65 9.56
N LEU A 334 -9.63 -15.21 9.37
CA LEU A 334 -10.40 -14.53 10.41
C LEU A 334 -10.62 -15.42 11.64
N ASP A 335 -10.91 -16.71 11.45
CA ASP A 335 -11.07 -17.66 12.55
C ASP A 335 -9.78 -17.81 13.36
N VAL A 336 -8.62 -17.93 12.69
CA VAL A 336 -7.31 -17.96 13.35
C VAL A 336 -7.05 -16.67 14.14
N LEU A 337 -7.44 -15.51 13.59
CA LEU A 337 -7.29 -14.23 14.26
C LEU A 337 -8.17 -14.11 15.49
N LEU A 338 -9.46 -14.43 15.37
CA LEU A 338 -10.44 -14.35 16.46
C LEU A 338 -10.14 -15.33 17.58
N ALA A 339 -9.73 -16.55 17.25
CA ALA A 339 -9.30 -17.53 18.25
C ALA A 339 -7.98 -17.13 18.93
N GLY A 340 -7.34 -16.03 18.53
CA GLY A 340 -6.08 -15.55 19.08
C GLY A 340 -4.90 -16.47 18.73
N LEU A 341 -5.08 -17.33 17.72
CA LEU A 341 -4.11 -18.34 17.26
C LEU A 341 -3.00 -17.74 16.40
N HIS A 342 -2.88 -16.43 16.27
CA HIS A 342 -1.69 -15.78 15.68
C HIS A 342 -0.66 -15.40 16.75
N ARG A 343 -1.01 -15.54 18.04
CA ARG A 343 -0.18 -15.15 19.19
C ARG A 343 0.63 -16.34 19.73
N PRO A 344 1.67 -16.08 20.55
CA PRO A 344 2.46 -17.13 21.18
C PRO A 344 1.62 -18.13 21.98
N GLU A 345 2.14 -19.36 22.13
CA GLU A 345 1.52 -20.39 22.95
C GLU A 345 1.31 -19.90 24.40
N GLY A 346 0.13 -20.19 24.97
CA GLY A 346 -0.26 -19.76 26.32
C GLY A 346 -1.00 -18.43 26.39
N ALA A 347 -1.15 -17.69 25.28
CA ALA A 347 -1.99 -16.49 25.25
C ALA A 347 -3.50 -16.82 25.38
N PRO A 348 -4.31 -15.97 26.04
CA PRO A 348 -5.73 -16.27 26.34
C PRO A 348 -6.62 -16.30 25.10
N LYS A 349 -7.25 -17.43 24.77
CA LYS A 349 -7.99 -17.64 23.51
C LYS A 349 -9.49 -17.40 23.64
N ILE A 350 -10.15 -17.09 22.51
CA ILE A 350 -11.61 -17.12 22.36
C ILE A 350 -11.98 -18.50 21.80
N GLU A 351 -12.31 -19.48 22.64
CA GLU A 351 -12.49 -20.88 22.19
C GLU A 351 -13.97 -21.27 21.94
N SER A 352 -14.93 -20.75 22.71
CA SER A 352 -16.34 -21.20 22.68
C SER A 352 -17.34 -20.26 22.02
N ASP A 353 -16.95 -19.02 21.71
CA ASP A 353 -17.90 -17.95 21.36
C ASP A 353 -17.55 -17.22 20.03
N VAL A 354 -16.70 -17.84 19.20
CA VAL A 354 -16.23 -17.27 17.92
C VAL A 354 -17.41 -16.92 17.01
N GLU A 355 -18.40 -17.79 16.88
CA GLU A 355 -19.60 -17.53 16.07
C GLU A 355 -20.42 -16.33 16.59
N CYS A 356 -20.49 -16.14 17.91
CA CYS A 356 -21.19 -15.01 18.49
C CYS A 356 -20.42 -13.69 18.25
N ALA A 357 -19.09 -13.73 18.34
CA ALA A 357 -18.23 -12.62 17.97
C ALA A 357 -18.33 -12.28 16.47
N LEU A 358 -18.29 -13.29 15.60
CA LEU A 358 -18.43 -13.14 14.15
C LEU A 358 -19.73 -12.45 13.77
N ASP A 359 -20.84 -12.83 14.41
CA ASP A 359 -22.15 -12.21 14.15
C ASP A 359 -22.18 -10.73 14.56
N ALA A 360 -21.54 -10.37 15.68
CA ALA A 360 -21.42 -8.98 16.11
C ALA A 360 -20.54 -8.17 15.15
N LEU A 361 -19.42 -8.75 14.72
CA LEU A 361 -18.49 -8.14 13.77
C LEU A 361 -19.10 -8.02 12.38
N ALA A 362 -19.90 -8.98 11.92
CA ALA A 362 -20.66 -8.93 10.68
C ALA A 362 -21.67 -7.78 10.67
N LYS A 363 -22.46 -7.63 11.74
CA LYS A 363 -23.38 -6.50 11.93
C LYS A 363 -22.64 -5.16 11.95
N ALA A 364 -21.52 -5.07 12.68
CA ALA A 364 -20.68 -3.88 12.69
C ALA A 364 -20.15 -3.54 11.28
N ALA A 365 -19.59 -4.52 10.58
CA ALA A 365 -19.05 -4.35 9.23
C ALA A 365 -20.12 -3.87 8.25
N TYR A 366 -21.30 -4.49 8.26
CA TYR A 366 -22.42 -4.10 7.42
C TYR A 366 -22.87 -2.66 7.67
N GLN A 367 -22.97 -2.24 8.94
CA GLN A 367 -23.33 -0.86 9.30
C GLN A 367 -22.29 0.16 8.83
N LEU A 368 -20.99 -0.14 8.98
CA LEU A 368 -19.92 0.74 8.51
C LEU A 368 -19.89 0.83 6.98
N THR A 369 -20.02 -0.31 6.29
CA THR A 369 -20.09 -0.36 4.82
C THR A 369 -21.30 0.42 4.29
N SER A 370 -22.47 0.24 4.91
CA SER A 370 -23.70 0.98 4.56
C SER A 370 -23.56 2.49 4.75
N ALA A 371 -22.85 2.90 5.81
CA ALA A 371 -22.55 4.30 6.09
C ALA A 371 -21.37 4.85 5.27
N GLN A 372 -20.75 4.04 4.41
CA GLN A 372 -19.54 4.39 3.64
C GLN A 372 -18.40 4.93 4.51
N THR A 373 -18.26 4.39 5.72
CA THR A 373 -17.15 4.70 6.63
C THR A 373 -16.28 3.46 6.86
N LEU A 374 -15.00 3.70 7.13
CA LEU A 374 -14.05 2.65 7.51
C LEU A 374 -13.69 2.70 9.00
N SER A 375 -14.07 3.76 9.70
CA SER A 375 -13.80 3.92 11.13
C SER A 375 -14.97 4.55 11.88
N ILE A 376 -15.02 4.32 13.18
CA ILE A 376 -16.10 4.77 14.05
C ILE A 376 -15.60 4.90 15.50
N GLY A 377 -16.22 5.80 16.28
CA GLY A 377 -15.83 5.99 17.67
C GLY A 377 -16.25 4.78 18.49
N ALA A 378 -15.37 4.28 19.37
CA ALA A 378 -15.64 3.07 20.17
C ALA A 378 -16.99 3.12 20.90
N ARG A 379 -17.31 4.24 21.57
CA ARG A 379 -18.60 4.46 22.24
C ARG A 379 -19.79 4.47 21.28
N GLN A 380 -19.61 5.03 20.08
CA GLN A 380 -20.67 5.05 19.07
C GLN A 380 -20.93 3.65 18.53
N LEU A 381 -19.87 2.87 18.29
CA LEU A 381 -19.99 1.48 17.88
C LEU A 381 -20.66 0.63 18.97
N ALA A 382 -20.23 0.77 20.23
CA ALA A 382 -20.84 0.09 21.36
C ALA A 382 -22.34 0.38 21.47
N ALA A 383 -22.74 1.65 21.35
CA ALA A 383 -24.15 2.05 21.34
C ALA A 383 -24.95 1.40 20.19
N ARG A 384 -24.36 1.30 18.99
CA ARG A 384 -25.01 0.63 17.84
C ARG A 384 -25.16 -0.88 18.07
N LEU A 385 -24.16 -1.54 18.64
CA LEU A 385 -24.25 -2.96 18.99
C LEU A 385 -25.30 -3.20 20.09
N ARG A 386 -25.40 -2.30 21.08
CA ARG A 386 -26.39 -2.38 22.16
C ARG A 386 -27.82 -2.20 21.66
N ALA A 387 -28.02 -1.37 20.64
CA ALA A 387 -29.34 -1.09 20.07
C ALA A 387 -29.96 -2.29 19.34
N ASP A 388 -29.15 -3.28 18.98
CA ASP A 388 -29.60 -4.54 18.40
C ASP A 388 -29.95 -5.53 19.52
N GLU A 389 -31.22 -5.57 19.92
CA GLU A 389 -31.67 -6.35 21.09
C GLU A 389 -31.39 -7.84 20.95
N GLU A 390 -31.56 -8.40 19.75
CA GLU A 390 -31.34 -9.83 19.49
C GLU A 390 -29.86 -10.20 19.55
N LEU A 391 -29.00 -9.39 18.91
CA LEU A 391 -27.55 -9.57 19.00
C LEU A 391 -27.10 -9.44 20.45
N TRP A 392 -27.53 -8.39 21.14
CA TRP A 392 -27.07 -8.11 22.49
C TRP A 392 -27.55 -9.18 23.48
N LYS A 393 -28.78 -9.68 23.33
CA LYS A 393 -29.29 -10.80 24.13
C LYS A 393 -28.36 -12.00 24.04
N ARG A 394 -27.86 -12.34 22.85
CA ARG A 394 -26.90 -13.44 22.65
C ARG A 394 -25.51 -13.11 23.21
N LEU A 395 -24.96 -11.93 22.92
CA LEU A 395 -23.63 -11.54 23.41
C LEU A 395 -23.59 -11.50 24.94
N SER A 396 -24.65 -11.02 25.59
CA SER A 396 -24.73 -10.92 27.05
C SER A 396 -24.79 -12.28 27.79
N GLN A 397 -25.02 -13.39 27.08
CA GLN A 397 -24.92 -14.74 27.64
C GLN A 397 -23.48 -15.18 27.85
N VAL A 398 -22.53 -14.55 27.16
CA VAL A 398 -21.11 -14.78 27.34
C VAL A 398 -20.65 -13.95 28.55
N GLU A 399 -20.29 -14.63 29.64
CA GLU A 399 -20.05 -14.01 30.96
C GLU A 399 -19.11 -12.79 30.91
N ARG A 400 -18.00 -12.90 30.16
CA ARG A 400 -17.01 -11.83 29.97
C ARG A 400 -17.52 -10.62 29.19
N TRP A 401 -18.56 -10.77 28.38
CA TRP A 401 -19.21 -9.67 27.64
C TRP A 401 -20.45 -9.12 28.33
N ALA A 402 -20.94 -9.77 29.40
CA ALA A 402 -22.18 -9.38 30.07
C ALA A 402 -22.18 -7.92 30.59
N ALA A 403 -21.00 -7.37 30.88
CA ALA A 403 -20.83 -5.99 31.33
C ALA A 403 -21.29 -4.94 30.30
N GLY A 404 -21.18 -5.23 28.99
CA GLY A 404 -21.54 -4.29 27.94
C GLY A 404 -20.76 -4.52 26.63
N PRO A 405 -21.22 -3.92 25.51
CA PRO A 405 -20.52 -4.04 24.23
C PRO A 405 -19.08 -3.50 24.29
N GLU A 406 -18.78 -2.59 25.22
CA GLU A 406 -17.43 -2.10 25.46
C GLU A 406 -16.48 -3.24 25.86
N ALA A 407 -16.90 -4.13 26.77
CA ALA A 407 -16.09 -5.29 27.18
C ALA A 407 -15.81 -6.24 26.00
N PHE A 408 -16.82 -6.44 25.13
CA PHE A 408 -16.64 -7.18 23.88
C PHE A 408 -15.62 -6.51 22.95
N LEU A 409 -15.74 -5.20 22.71
CA LEU A 409 -14.84 -4.47 21.82
C LEU A 409 -13.40 -4.44 22.36
N ASP A 410 -13.23 -4.28 23.67
CA ASP A 410 -11.93 -4.29 24.33
C ASP A 410 -11.25 -5.66 24.19
N GLU A 411 -11.99 -6.75 24.41
CA GLU A 411 -11.46 -8.11 24.25
C GLU A 411 -11.10 -8.42 22.79
N ILE A 412 -11.95 -8.04 21.82
CA ILE A 412 -11.63 -8.22 20.39
C ILE A 412 -10.37 -7.44 20.01
N ALA A 413 -10.23 -6.20 20.49
CA ALA A 413 -9.07 -5.38 20.24
C ALA A 413 -7.79 -5.97 20.86
N GLU A 414 -7.89 -6.52 22.08
CA GLU A 414 -6.74 -7.08 22.82
C GLU A 414 -6.33 -8.48 22.37
N LEU A 415 -7.29 -9.34 22.01
CA LEU A 415 -7.02 -10.75 21.72
C LEU A 415 -6.83 -11.04 20.23
N SER A 416 -7.60 -10.36 19.37
CA SER A 416 -7.64 -10.66 17.93
C SER A 416 -6.98 -9.59 17.08
N GLY A 417 -7.06 -8.32 17.51
CA GLY A 417 -6.68 -7.19 16.67
C GLY A 417 -7.51 -7.04 15.39
N VAL A 418 -8.62 -7.78 15.22
CA VAL A 418 -9.44 -7.71 13.99
C VAL A 418 -10.15 -6.37 13.89
N LEU A 419 -10.55 -5.80 15.02
CA LEU A 419 -11.25 -4.53 15.14
C LEU A 419 -10.66 -3.76 16.32
N ALA A 420 -9.89 -2.70 16.04
CA ALA A 420 -9.16 -1.95 17.05
C ALA A 420 -8.85 -0.50 16.59
N PRO A 421 -8.40 0.39 17.50
CA PRO A 421 -7.88 1.72 17.15
C PRO A 421 -6.46 1.61 16.57
N HIS A 422 -6.36 1.11 15.35
CA HIS A 422 -5.09 0.76 14.69
C HIS A 422 -4.19 1.95 14.32
N ASP A 423 -4.72 3.17 14.36
CA ASP A 423 -3.99 4.38 13.98
C ASP A 423 -3.40 5.12 15.21
N GLY A 424 -3.42 4.46 16.39
CA GLY A 424 -2.85 4.98 17.63
C GLY A 424 -3.85 5.03 18.78
N ARG A 425 -3.36 5.24 20.00
CA ARG A 425 -4.22 5.30 21.21
C ARG A 425 -5.20 6.47 21.12
N GLY A 426 -6.48 6.20 21.38
CA GLY A 426 -7.54 7.22 21.33
C GLY A 426 -8.06 7.56 19.93
N THR A 427 -7.62 6.84 18.90
CA THR A 427 -8.16 6.97 17.54
C THR A 427 -9.49 6.22 17.38
N GLN A 428 -10.14 6.43 16.24
CA GLN A 428 -11.37 5.72 15.87
C GLN A 428 -11.07 4.22 15.68
N VAL A 429 -12.03 3.38 16.05
CA VAL A 429 -11.95 1.93 15.85
C VAL A 429 -12.21 1.62 14.37
N ARG A 430 -11.43 0.71 13.80
CA ARG A 430 -11.63 0.20 12.44
C ARG A 430 -11.20 -1.26 12.32
N PHE A 431 -11.67 -1.94 11.29
CA PHE A 431 -11.15 -3.27 10.97
C PHE A 431 -9.67 -3.18 10.60
N TRP A 432 -8.89 -4.21 10.94
CA TRP A 432 -7.46 -4.28 10.63
C TRP A 432 -7.20 -4.04 9.15
N HIS A 433 -7.97 -4.73 8.31
CA HIS A 433 -7.95 -4.55 6.88
C HIS A 433 -9.37 -4.49 6.32
N ARG A 434 -9.57 -3.64 5.31
CA ARG A 434 -10.86 -3.46 4.63
C ARG A 434 -11.45 -4.76 4.07
N SER A 435 -10.61 -5.70 3.62
CA SER A 435 -11.05 -7.03 3.18
C SER A 435 -11.79 -7.82 4.27
N PHE A 436 -11.44 -7.67 5.55
CA PHE A 436 -12.21 -8.32 6.64
C PHE A 436 -13.55 -7.64 6.86
N GLN A 437 -13.62 -6.30 6.78
CA GLN A 437 -14.90 -5.60 6.77
C GLN A 437 -15.76 -6.08 5.58
N GLU A 438 -15.17 -6.25 4.41
CA GLU A 438 -15.87 -6.70 3.19
C GLU A 438 -16.37 -8.14 3.32
N LEU A 439 -15.55 -9.05 3.86
CA LEU A 439 -15.94 -10.43 4.17
C LEU A 439 -17.07 -10.50 5.20
N LEU A 440 -16.93 -9.78 6.32
CA LEU A 440 -17.93 -9.75 7.38
C LEU A 440 -19.23 -9.10 6.91
N THR A 441 -19.15 -8.12 5.99
CA THR A 441 -20.33 -7.57 5.30
C THR A 441 -20.98 -8.63 4.41
N ALA A 442 -20.19 -9.42 3.66
CA ALA A 442 -20.69 -10.53 2.85
C ALA A 442 -21.44 -11.57 3.72
N ARG A 443 -20.89 -11.91 4.88
CA ARG A 443 -21.53 -12.80 5.85
C ARG A 443 -22.88 -12.28 6.35
N GLU A 444 -23.00 -10.98 6.63
CA GLU A 444 -24.30 -10.40 7.01
C GLU A 444 -25.28 -10.41 5.83
N LEU A 445 -24.81 -10.13 4.61
CA LEU A 445 -25.63 -10.20 3.39
C LEU A 445 -26.16 -11.62 3.13
N ALA A 446 -25.39 -12.66 3.43
CA ALA A 446 -25.78 -14.06 3.26
C ALA A 446 -27.05 -14.46 4.03
N ARG A 447 -27.45 -13.68 5.04
CA ARG A 447 -28.68 -13.88 5.81
C ARG A 447 -29.94 -13.46 5.05
N ARG A 448 -29.78 -12.70 3.96
CA ARG A 448 -30.89 -12.19 3.14
C ARG A 448 -31.32 -13.21 2.08
N PRO A 449 -32.56 -13.13 1.58
CA PRO A 449 -33.01 -14.00 0.50
C PRO A 449 -32.18 -13.82 -0.78
N HIS A 450 -31.76 -14.93 -1.40
CA HIS A 450 -30.91 -14.93 -2.60
C HIS A 450 -31.49 -14.11 -3.77
N ALA A 451 -32.82 -14.10 -3.94
CA ALA A 451 -33.48 -13.32 -4.98
C ALA A 451 -33.28 -11.80 -4.82
N GLU A 452 -33.25 -11.29 -3.59
CA GLU A 452 -32.97 -9.87 -3.33
C GLU A 452 -31.52 -9.52 -3.61
N LEU A 453 -30.59 -10.41 -3.22
CA LEU A 453 -29.16 -10.23 -3.43
C LEU A 453 -28.82 -10.16 -4.93
N LEU A 454 -29.41 -11.04 -5.75
CA LEU A 454 -29.23 -11.00 -7.21
C LEU A 454 -29.73 -9.68 -7.80
N ALA A 455 -30.95 -9.26 -7.44
CA ALA A 455 -31.52 -8.01 -7.94
C ALA A 455 -30.66 -6.80 -7.55
N GLU A 456 -30.12 -6.77 -6.33
CA GLU A 456 -29.19 -5.72 -5.92
C GLU A 456 -27.84 -5.79 -6.64
N ALA A 457 -27.27 -6.98 -6.80
CA ALA A 457 -26.00 -7.18 -7.49
C ALA A 457 -26.05 -6.68 -8.95
N GLU A 458 -27.15 -6.93 -9.66
CA GLU A 458 -27.38 -6.43 -11.02
C GLU A 458 -27.35 -4.89 -11.10
N THR A 459 -27.76 -4.21 -10.03
CA THR A 459 -27.73 -2.74 -9.96
C THR A 459 -26.36 -2.15 -9.63
N LEU A 460 -25.34 -2.97 -9.31
CA LEU A 460 -23.98 -2.50 -8.99
C LEU A 460 -23.19 -1.99 -10.23
N SER A 461 -23.90 -1.66 -11.31
CA SER A 461 -23.35 -1.29 -12.62
C SER A 461 -22.97 0.20 -12.75
N ARG A 462 -21.71 0.41 -13.15
CA ARG A 462 -21.05 1.59 -13.79
C ARG A 462 -20.98 2.94 -13.08
N ASP A 463 -21.86 3.30 -12.16
CA ASP A 463 -21.71 4.56 -11.42
C ASP A 463 -21.05 4.31 -10.06
N GLY A 464 -19.87 4.91 -9.84
CA GLY A 464 -18.99 4.62 -8.69
C GLY A 464 -19.56 4.93 -7.30
N ALA A 465 -20.84 5.32 -7.22
CA ALA A 465 -21.59 5.59 -6.00
C ALA A 465 -21.79 4.32 -5.13
N ARG A 466 -22.00 3.15 -5.73
CA ARG A 466 -22.16 1.87 -5.01
C ARG A 466 -20.90 0.99 -5.03
N ALA A 467 -19.75 1.56 -5.36
CA ALA A 467 -18.48 0.82 -5.45
C ALA A 467 -18.07 0.11 -4.14
N HIS A 468 -18.56 0.58 -2.99
CA HIS A 468 -18.29 -0.03 -1.68
C HIS A 468 -18.95 -1.42 -1.49
N TRP A 469 -19.97 -1.76 -2.29
CA TRP A 469 -20.65 -3.05 -2.25
C TRP A 469 -20.03 -4.11 -3.16
N VAL A 470 -19.18 -3.73 -4.13
CA VAL A 470 -18.66 -4.67 -5.14
C VAL A 470 -17.88 -5.82 -4.51
N GLU A 471 -16.96 -5.52 -3.58
CA GLU A 471 -16.15 -6.55 -2.95
C GLU A 471 -16.97 -7.46 -2.00
N PRO A 472 -17.86 -6.93 -1.12
CA PRO A 472 -18.77 -7.78 -0.34
C PRO A 472 -19.58 -8.76 -1.19
N TYR A 473 -20.16 -8.31 -2.31
CA TYR A 473 -20.93 -9.20 -3.20
C TYR A 473 -20.04 -10.21 -3.92
N ALA A 474 -18.81 -9.83 -4.30
CA ALA A 474 -17.85 -10.75 -4.90
C ALA A 474 -17.36 -11.82 -3.91
N LEU A 475 -17.17 -11.46 -2.64
CA LEU A 475 -16.81 -12.42 -1.58
C LEU A 475 -17.98 -13.34 -1.25
N LEU A 476 -19.21 -12.81 -1.17
CA LEU A 476 -20.42 -13.61 -0.99
C LEU A 476 -20.56 -14.68 -2.08
N ALA A 477 -20.36 -14.30 -3.34
CA ALA A 477 -20.39 -15.25 -4.46
C ALA A 477 -19.26 -16.30 -4.44
N GLY A 478 -18.19 -16.07 -3.66
CA GLY A 478 -17.11 -17.02 -3.46
C GLY A 478 -17.25 -17.89 -2.21
N GLU A 479 -18.25 -17.63 -1.35
CA GLU A 479 -18.63 -18.49 -0.22
C GLU A 479 -19.79 -19.45 -0.56
N LEU A 480 -20.64 -19.06 -1.53
CA LEU A 480 -21.70 -19.88 -2.11
C LEU A 480 -21.13 -20.91 -3.11
#